data_AF-A0A7V9QAY3-F1
#
_entry.id   AF-A0A7V9QAY3-F1
#
_cell.length_a   1.000
_cell.length_b   1.000
_cell.length_c   1.000
_cell.angle_alpha   90.00
_cell.angle_beta   90.00
_cell.angle_gamma   90.00
#
_symmetry.space_group_name_H-M   'P 1'
#
loop_
_entity.id
_entity.type
_entity.pdbx_description
1 polymer ?
#
loop_
_entity_poly.entity_id
_entity_poly.type
_entity_poly.pdbx_seq_one_letter_code
_entity_poly.pdbx_strand_id
1 'polypeptide(L)' 'MCKPDPRIYRIFLERTGRDAREYVFVDHATLNVRAAADLGFLALHFTSPHQLRADLRAAGILLPQSSVEEETVTL' A
#
# COMPACT_ATOMS: atom_id res chain seq x y z
N MET A 1 0.23 5.74 22.60
CA MET A 1 0.86 4.76 21.69
C MET A 1 0.48 5.14 20.28
N CYS A 2 1.46 5.42 19.42
CA CYS A 2 1.26 5.86 18.04
C CYS A 2 2.43 5.40 17.17
N LYS A 3 2.29 5.47 15.84
CA LYS A 3 3.39 5.22 14.91
C LYS A 3 4.55 6.21 15.20
N PRO A 4 5.82 5.78 15.12
CA PRO A 4 6.33 4.51 14.63
C PRO A 4 6.52 3.42 15.71
N ASP A 5 5.94 3.56 16.92
CA ASP A 5 6.06 2.55 17.98
C ASP A 5 5.61 1.17 17.45
N PRO A 6 6.48 0.14 17.41
CA PRO A 6 6.14 -1.19 16.89
C PRO A 6 4.92 -1.84 17.56
N ARG A 7 4.55 -1.41 18.78
CA ARG A 7 3.38 -1.93 19.49
C ARG A 7 2.07 -1.66 18.76
N ILE A 8 1.93 -0.53 18.05
CA ILE A 8 0.66 -0.24 17.34
C ILE A 8 0.44 -1.21 16.17
N TYR A 9 1.51 -1.56 15.46
CA TYR A 9 1.47 -2.51 14.34
C TYR A 9 1.23 -3.93 14.83
N ARG A 10 1.86 -4.34 15.94
CA ARG A 10 1.63 -5.65 16.55
C ARG A 10 0.19 -5.82 17.03
N ILE A 11 -0.37 -4.80 17.68
CA ILE A 11 -1.80 -4.81 18.06
C ILE A 11 -2.70 -4.95 16.83
N PHE A 12 -2.37 -4.29 15.72
CA PHE A 12 -3.12 -4.46 14.47
C PHE A 12 -3.06 -5.91 13.99
N LEU A 13 -1.87 -6.52 13.90
CA LEU A 13 -1.70 -7.92 13.47
C LEU A 13 -2.39 -8.91 14.41
N GLU A 14 -2.30 -8.70 15.73
CA GLU A 14 -2.97 -9.52 16.73
C GLU A 14 -4.50 -9.46 16.57
N ARG A 15 -5.06 -8.28 16.29
CA ARG A 15 -6.51 -8.09 16.10
C ARG A 15 -7.03 -8.69 14.81
N THR A 16 -6.23 -8.71 13.76
CA THR A 16 -6.64 -9.27 12.47
C THR A 16 -6.32 -10.76 12.33
N GLY A 17 -5.36 -11.26 13.12
CA GLY A 17 -4.91 -12.65 13.07
C GLY A 17 -4.21 -13.05 11.77
N ARG A 18 -3.72 -12.06 11.00
CA ARG A 18 -3.09 -12.26 9.68
C ARG A 18 -1.61 -11.94 9.71
N ASP A 19 -0.86 -12.51 8.76
CA ASP A 19 0.56 -12.24 8.61
C ASP A 19 0.79 -10.82 8.05
N ALA A 20 1.86 -10.15 8.50
CA ALA A 20 2.20 -8.80 8.03
C ALA A 20 2.38 -8.73 6.51
N ARG A 21 2.84 -9.82 5.87
CA ARG A 21 3.06 -9.91 4.43
C ARG A 21 1.77 -9.89 3.62
N GLU A 22 0.62 -10.08 4.25
CA GLU A 22 -0.69 -9.95 3.61
C GLU A 22 -1.15 -8.49 3.49
N TYR A 23 -0.41 -7.54 4.06
CA TYR A 23 -0.79 -6.14 4.15
C TYR A 23 0.13 -5.21 3.37
N VAL A 24 -0.49 -4.18 2.81
CA VAL A 24 0.20 -2.98 2.33
C VAL A 24 0.04 -1.86 3.35
N PHE A 25 1.16 -1.29 3.76
CA PHE A 25 1.19 -0.13 4.63
C PHE A 25 1.64 1.10 3.82
N VAL A 26 0.87 2.18 3.85
CA VAL A 26 1.16 3.41 3.11
C VAL A 26 1.17 4.59 4.08
N ASP A 27 2.25 5.38 4.09
CA ASP A 27 2.38 6.58 4.93
C ASP A 27 3.34 7.59 4.29
N HIS A 28 3.18 8.88 4.60
CA HIS A 28 4.08 9.96 4.16
C HIS A 28 5.31 10.10 5.07
N ALA A 29 5.24 9.62 6.31
CA ALA A 29 6.36 9.68 7.24
C ALA A 29 7.28 8.45 7.05
N THR A 30 8.50 8.67 6.58
CA THR A 30 9.48 7.59 6.30
C THR A 30 9.80 6.73 7.52
N LEU A 31 9.75 7.28 8.73
CA LEU A 31 9.91 6.51 9.98
C LEU A 31 8.80 5.48 10.18
N ASN A 32 7.56 5.82 9.85
CA ASN A 32 6.43 4.89 9.95
C ASN A 32 6.53 3.78 8.91
N VAL A 33 6.98 4.12 7.71
CA VAL A 33 7.18 3.16 6.61
C VAL A 33 8.26 2.15 6.98
N ARG A 34 9.40 2.62 7.52
CA ARG A 34 10.48 1.74 7.98
C ARG A 34 10.03 0.81 9.11
N ALA A 35 9.35 1.35 10.12
CA ALA A 35 8.83 0.54 11.23
C ALA A 35 7.86 -0.55 10.76
N ALA A 36 7.03 -0.28 9.74
CA ALA A 36 6.18 -1.29 9.12
C ALA A 36 7.00 -2.32 8.31
N ALA A 37 7.98 -1.86 7.53
CA ALA A 37 8.85 -2.75 6.74
C ALA A 37 9.62 -3.74 7.63
N ASP A 38 10.15 -3.28 8.76
CA ASP A 38 10.88 -4.11 9.74
C ASP A 38 10.01 -5.23 10.33
N LEU A 39 8.69 -5.08 10.30
CA LEU A 39 7.71 -6.07 10.75
C LEU A 39 7.18 -6.97 9.62
N GLY A 40 7.63 -6.77 8.37
CA GLY A 40 7.29 -7.62 7.23
C GLY A 40 6.10 -7.15 6.37
N PHE A 41 5.58 -5.95 6.60
CA PHE A 41 4.58 -5.35 5.71
C PHE A 41 5.19 -5.01 4.34
N LEU A 42 4.37 -5.04 3.29
CA LEU A 42 4.69 -4.29 2.07
C LEU A 42 4.52 -2.80 2.36
N ALA A 43 5.59 -2.12 2.77
CA ALA A 43 5.54 -0.74 3.21
C ALA A 43 5.96 0.23 2.09
N LEU A 44 5.07 1.15 1.73
CA LEU A 44 5.25 2.13 0.66
C LEU A 44 5.28 3.55 1.22
N HIS A 45 6.29 4.32 0.82
CA HIS A 45 6.38 5.75 1.16
C HIS A 45 5.54 6.58 0.19
N PHE A 46 4.50 7.20 0.71
CA PHE A 46 3.62 8.05 -0.09
C PHE A 46 4.28 9.39 -0.40
N THR A 47 4.60 9.60 -1.68
CA THR A 47 5.11 10.89 -2.20
C THR A 47 4.10 11.58 -3.12
N SER A 48 3.35 10.82 -3.90
CA SER A 48 2.29 11.33 -4.77
C SER A 48 1.32 10.20 -5.17
N PRO A 49 0.09 10.54 -5.61
CA PRO A 49 -0.83 9.54 -6.15
C PRO A 49 -0.29 8.81 -7.39
N HIS A 50 0.50 9.50 -8.23
CA HIS A 50 1.11 8.87 -9.41
C HIS A 50 2.12 7.80 -9.00
N GLN A 51 3.02 8.12 -8.08
CA GLN A 51 4.02 7.18 -7.58
C GLN A 51 3.37 5.99 -6.87
N LEU A 52 2.38 6.23 -6.00
CA LEU A 52 1.69 5.14 -5.31
C LEU A 52 1.02 4.17 -6.30
N ARG A 53 0.43 4.67 -7.39
CA ARG A 53 -0.13 3.79 -8.44
C ARG A 53 0.94 2.95 -9.12
N ALA A 54 2.11 3.52 -9.40
CA ALA A 54 3.23 2.79 -9.98
C ALA A 54 3.72 1.70 -9.02
N ASP A 55 3.88 2.02 -7.73
CA ASP A 55 4.34 1.08 -6.71
C ASP A 55 3.35 -0.07 -6.52
N LEU A 56 2.05 0.22 -6.44
CA LEU A 56 0.99 -0.80 -6.31
C LEU A 56 0.89 -1.69 -7.55
N ARG A 57 1.16 -1.16 -8.74
CA ARG A 57 1.25 -1.95 -9.99
C ARG A 57 2.46 -2.86 -9.99
N ALA A 58 3.63 -2.33 -9.59
CA ALA A 58 4.85 -3.10 -9.48
C ALA A 58 4.71 -4.25 -8.46
N ALA A 59 3.94 -4.04 -7.40
CA ALA A 59 3.59 -5.07 -6.41
C ALA A 59 2.49 -6.05 -6.88
N GLY A 60 1.91 -5.88 -8.08
CA GLY A 60 0.86 -6.74 -8.61
C GLY A 60 -0.52 -6.55 -7.97
N ILE A 61 -0.74 -5.47 -7.22
CA ILE A 61 -1.97 -5.20 -6.46
C ILE A 61 -2.96 -4.38 -7.27
N LEU A 62 -2.46 -3.42 -8.04
CA LEU A 62 -3.28 -2.57 -8.89
C LEU A 62 -3.13 -2.98 -10.35
N LEU A 63 -4.23 -3.36 -10.99
CA LEU A 63 -4.25 -3.68 -12.41
C LEU A 63 -4.17 -2.40 -13.29
N PRO A 64 -3.68 -2.53 -14.54
CA PRO A 64 -3.88 -1.49 -15.53
C PRO A 64 -5.36 -1.17 -15.67
N GLN A 65 -5.68 0.12 -15.78
CA GLN A 65 -7.02 0.49 -16.21
C GLN A 65 -7.12 0.08 -17.67
N SER A 66 -8.11 -0.74 -18.03
CA SER A 66 -8.43 -0.99 -19.42
C SER A 66 -8.85 0.33 -20.05
N SER A 67 -8.22 0.73 -21.13
CA SER A 67 -8.79 1.74 -22.02
C SER A 67 -10.12 1.19 -22.53
N VAL A 68 -11.22 1.85 -22.17
CA VAL A 68 -12.44 1.70 -22.95
C VAL A 68 -12.11 2.37 -24.28
N GLU A 69 -11.98 1.58 -25.35
CA GLU A 69 -12.01 2.15 -26.69
C GLU A 69 -13.39 2.79 -26.85
N GLU A 70 -13.44 4.12 -26.92
CA GLU A 70 -14.65 4.82 -27.34
C GLU A 70 -14.96 4.38 -28.78
N GLU A 71 -15.86 3.41 -28.89
CA GLU A 71 -16.45 3.01 -30.16
C GLU A 71 -17.17 4.26 -30.71
N THR A 72 -16.49 4.95 -31.62
CA THR A 72 -17.02 6.16 -32.26
C THR A 72 -18.17 5.72 -33.16
N VAL A 73 -19.40 5.71 -32.63
CA VAL A 73 -20.60 5.49 -33.43
C VAL A 73 -20.75 6.69 -34.36
N THR A 74 -20.35 6.52 -35.61
CA THR A 74 -20.68 7.45 -36.69
C THR A 74 -22.06 7.06 -37.22
N LEU A 75 -23.07 7.90 -36.97
CA LEU A 75 -24.34 7.93 -37.69
C LEU A 75 -24.67 9.38 -38.07
#